data_AF-A0A662FRP1-F1
#
_entry.id   AF-A0A662FRP1-F1
#
_cell.length_a   1.000
_cell.length_b   1.000
_cell.length_c   1.000
_cell.angle_alpha   90.00
_cell.angle_beta   90.00
_cell.angle_gamma   90.00
#
_symmetry.space_group_name_H-M   'P 1'
#
loop_
_entity.id
_entity.type
_entity.pdbx_description
1 polymer ?
#
loop_
_entity_poly.entity_id
_entity_poly.type
_entity_poly.pdbx_seq_one_letter_code
_entity_poly.pdbx_strand_id
1 'polypeptide(L)'
;MTVYYPEEVIDLSERYRGMIKYDWNKCISCGLCAMICPADAMKMYRKKGEKKARPGINYQRCIFCGFCVDICPTNALSFTKVHDIAYEKLEEMIIPPEKFTEDWVSPAEKEGAKKLKVEFDEERGLRHVPK
;
A
#
# COMPACT_ATOMS: atom_id res chain seq x y z
N MET A 1 9.13 -2.40 -25.97
CA MET A 1 9.07 -1.33 -24.97
C MET A 1 9.60 -1.90 -23.67
N THR A 2 10.71 -1.38 -23.17
CA THR A 2 11.37 -1.82 -21.93
C THR A 2 11.54 -0.61 -21.02
N VAL A 3 11.68 -0.84 -19.71
CA VAL A 3 11.98 0.20 -18.71
C VAL A 3 13.26 -0.23 -18.01
N TYR A 4 14.18 0.71 -17.83
CA TYR A 4 15.42 0.44 -17.13
C TYR A 4 15.24 0.67 -15.62
N TYR A 5 14.69 -0.33 -14.94
CA TYR A 5 14.49 -0.31 -13.48
C TYR A 5 15.81 -0.65 -12.75
N PRO A 6 16.19 0.05 -11.67
CA PRO A 6 15.40 1.01 -10.87
C PRO A 6 15.49 2.49 -11.29
N GLU A 7 16.36 2.88 -12.23
CA GLU A 7 16.61 4.28 -12.58
C GLU A 7 15.43 4.96 -13.28
N GLU A 8 14.59 4.17 -13.95
CA GLU A 8 13.35 4.57 -14.60
C GLU A 8 12.17 3.75 -14.06
N VAL A 9 11.05 4.42 -13.78
CA VAL A 9 9.83 3.78 -13.27
C VAL A 9 8.61 4.28 -14.02
N ILE A 10 7.60 3.44 -14.16
CA ILE A 10 6.33 3.86 -14.77
C ILE A 10 5.51 4.63 -13.73
N ASP A 11 4.97 5.78 -14.14
CA ASP A 11 4.00 6.52 -13.34
C ASP A 11 2.69 5.72 -13.23
N LEU A 12 2.42 5.21 -12.04
CA LEU A 12 1.23 4.42 -11.75
C LEU A 12 -0.01 5.30 -11.61
N SER A 13 -1.16 4.74 -11.95
CA SER A 13 -2.45 5.43 -11.83
C SER A 13 -2.74 5.88 -10.39
N GLU A 14 -3.55 6.93 -10.22
CA GLU A 14 -3.98 7.41 -8.90
C GLU A 14 -4.77 6.38 -8.08
N ARG A 15 -5.39 5.39 -8.74
CA ARG A 15 -6.17 4.31 -8.10
C ARG A 15 -5.38 3.02 -7.93
N TYR A 16 -4.05 3.07 -8.11
CA TYR A 16 -3.20 1.89 -7.95
C TYR A 16 -3.30 1.35 -6.51
N ARG A 17 -3.34 0.02 -6.38
CA ARG A 17 -3.50 -0.68 -5.09
C ARG A 17 -2.15 -1.18 -4.60
N GLY A 18 -1.32 -0.27 -4.08
CA GLY A 18 -0.04 -0.60 -3.48
C GLY A 18 -0.13 -0.93 -1.98
N MET A 19 0.93 -0.62 -1.26
CA MET A 19 0.96 -0.71 0.19
C MET A 19 -0.09 0.20 0.82
N ILE A 20 -0.72 -0.25 1.91
CA ILE A 20 -1.81 0.48 2.55
C ILE A 20 -1.24 1.45 3.58
N LYS A 21 -1.52 2.74 3.44
CA LYS A 21 -1.22 3.75 4.45
C LYS A 21 -2.34 3.81 5.49
N TYR A 22 -1.96 3.87 6.77
CA TYR A 22 -2.89 3.95 7.89
C TYR A 22 -2.74 5.27 8.67
N ASP A 23 -3.82 6.01 8.77
CA ASP A 23 -3.93 7.25 9.54
C ASP A 23 -4.52 6.97 10.94
N TRP A 24 -3.66 7.07 11.94
CA TRP A 24 -4.01 6.81 13.34
C TRP A 24 -5.08 7.76 13.90
N ASN A 25 -5.10 9.01 13.43
CA ASN A 25 -5.96 10.07 13.96
C ASN A 25 -7.38 9.94 13.43
N LYS A 26 -7.55 9.46 12.20
CA LYS A 26 -8.87 9.22 11.59
C LYS A 26 -9.52 7.92 12.06
N CYS A 27 -8.73 6.96 12.54
CA CYS A 27 -9.24 5.66 12.92
C CYS A 27 -10.08 5.72 14.20
N ILE A 28 -11.33 5.25 14.12
CA ILE A 28 -12.28 5.18 15.23
C ILE A 28 -12.36 3.80 15.90
N SER A 29 -11.50 2.85 15.49
CA SER A 29 -11.43 1.50 16.07
C SER A 29 -12.71 0.66 15.92
N CYS A 30 -13.44 0.83 14.82
CA CYS A 30 -14.68 0.08 14.55
C CYS A 30 -14.46 -1.40 14.17
N GLY A 31 -13.27 -1.78 13.70
CA GLY A 31 -12.93 -3.17 13.36
C GLY A 31 -13.47 -3.71 12.02
N LEU A 32 -14.28 -2.92 11.28
CA LEU A 32 -14.87 -3.33 9.99
C LEU A 32 -13.82 -3.82 8.98
N CYS A 33 -12.66 -3.16 8.96
CA CYS A 33 -11.57 -3.47 8.05
C CYS A 33 -10.96 -4.88 8.28
N ALA A 34 -10.95 -5.38 9.51
CA ALA A 34 -10.56 -6.74 9.83
C ALA A 34 -11.68 -7.73 9.50
N MET A 35 -12.93 -7.36 9.79
CA MET A 35 -14.10 -8.20 9.59
C MET A 35 -14.38 -8.50 8.11
N ILE A 36 -14.18 -7.51 7.22
CA ILE A 36 -14.42 -7.67 5.77
C ILE A 36 -13.28 -8.40 5.04
N CYS A 37 -12.13 -8.60 5.68
CA CYS A 37 -10.93 -9.09 5.00
C CYS A 37 -11.11 -10.55 4.54
N PRO A 38 -11.18 -10.85 3.23
CA PRO A 38 -11.47 -12.19 2.76
C PRO A 38 -10.32 -13.18 3.03
N ALA A 39 -9.10 -12.66 3.16
CA ALA A 39 -7.91 -13.46 3.45
C ALA A 39 -7.54 -13.53 4.93
N ASP A 40 -8.34 -12.90 5.83
CA ASP A 40 -8.02 -12.75 7.26
C ASP A 40 -6.59 -12.20 7.49
N ALA A 41 -6.18 -11.27 6.63
CA ALA A 41 -4.86 -10.64 6.67
C ALA A 41 -4.80 -9.52 7.72
N MET A 42 -5.92 -8.88 8.04
CA MET A 42 -5.96 -7.75 8.96
C MET A 42 -6.62 -8.13 10.29
N LYS A 43 -5.99 -7.75 11.40
CA LYS A 43 -6.47 -8.05 12.76
C LYS A 43 -6.44 -6.81 13.63
N MET A 44 -7.32 -6.78 14.63
CA MET A 44 -7.38 -5.70 15.61
C MET A 44 -6.53 -6.07 16.82
N TYR A 45 -5.52 -5.25 17.10
CA TYR A 45 -4.62 -5.43 18.23
C TYR A 45 -4.93 -4.39 19.30
N ARG A 46 -4.90 -4.82 20.57
CA ARG A 46 -5.12 -3.94 21.71
C ARG A 46 -3.87 -3.92 22.57
N LYS A 47 -3.21 -2.76 22.64
CA LYS A 47 -2.07 -2.57 23.52
C LYS A 47 -2.54 -2.51 24.98
N LYS A 48 -1.74 -3.05 25.89
CA LYS A 48 -2.04 -3.05 27.33
C LYS A 48 -2.10 -1.60 27.83
N GLY A 49 -3.22 -1.21 28.43
CA GLY A 49 -3.47 0.16 28.89
C GLY A 49 -4.28 1.02 27.91
N GLU A 50 -4.44 0.60 26.65
CA GLU A 50 -5.28 1.32 25.69
C GLU A 50 -6.73 0.80 25.68
N LYS A 51 -7.68 1.73 25.59
CA LYS A 51 -9.10 1.40 25.42
C LYS A 51 -9.44 1.01 23.99
N LYS A 52 -8.71 1.52 23.01
CA LYS A 52 -8.97 1.36 21.58
C LYS A 52 -8.09 0.26 21.00
N ALA A 53 -8.67 -0.63 20.21
CA ALA A 53 -7.92 -1.57 19.39
C ALA A 53 -7.58 -0.93 18.03
N ARG A 54 -6.41 -1.24 17.47
CA ARG A 54 -5.95 -0.68 16.20
C ARG A 54 -5.65 -1.80 15.19
N PRO A 55 -5.86 -1.56 13.89
CA PRO A 55 -5.58 -2.57 12.87
C PRO A 55 -4.07 -2.79 12.73
N GLY A 56 -3.68 -4.05 12.57
CA GLY A 56 -2.38 -4.46 12.05
C GLY A 56 -2.60 -5.43 10.90
N ILE A 57 -1.65 -5.51 9.98
CA ILE A 57 -1.81 -6.23 8.71
C ILE A 57 -0.69 -7.25 8.51
N ASN A 58 -1.06 -8.45 8.07
CA ASN A 58 -0.12 -9.47 7.62
C ASN A 58 -0.08 -9.48 6.08
N TYR A 59 0.99 -8.92 5.52
CA TYR A 59 1.18 -8.86 4.07
C TYR A 59 1.49 -10.22 3.42
N GLN A 60 1.83 -11.26 4.19
CA GLN A 60 1.95 -12.63 3.66
C GLN A 60 0.61 -13.17 3.17
N ARG A 61 -0.50 -12.70 3.76
CA ARG A 61 -1.87 -13.14 3.46
C ARG A 61 -2.65 -12.12 2.65
N CYS A 62 -2.23 -10.86 2.68
CA CYS A 62 -2.93 -9.78 1.99
C CYS A 62 -2.92 -10.01 0.48
N ILE A 63 -4.11 -10.00 -0.14
CA ILE A 63 -4.28 -10.14 -1.58
C ILE A 63 -4.52 -8.80 -2.29
N PHE A 64 -4.29 -7.68 -1.61
CA PHE A 64 -4.44 -6.31 -2.14
C PHE A 64 -5.81 -6.01 -2.79
N CYS A 65 -6.88 -6.64 -2.29
CA CYS A 65 -8.23 -6.51 -2.86
C CYS A 65 -8.88 -5.12 -2.65
N GLY A 66 -8.50 -4.39 -1.59
CA GLY A 66 -9.02 -3.04 -1.31
C GLY A 66 -10.28 -2.94 -0.45
N PHE A 67 -10.93 -4.04 -0.10
CA PHE A 67 -12.16 -3.99 0.71
C PHE A 67 -11.99 -3.29 2.05
N CYS A 68 -10.80 -3.40 2.67
CA CYS A 68 -10.52 -2.70 3.92
C CYS A 68 -10.46 -1.18 3.78
N VAL A 69 -10.03 -0.67 2.62
CA VAL A 69 -9.99 0.76 2.30
C VAL A 69 -11.42 1.23 2.02
N ASP A 70 -12.14 0.51 1.16
CA ASP A 70 -13.49 0.87 0.72
C ASP A 70 -14.51 0.86 1.88
N ILE A 71 -14.39 -0.08 2.82
CA ILE A 71 -15.33 -0.18 3.95
C ILE A 71 -15.04 0.86 5.06
N CYS A 72 -13.90 1.55 5.03
CA CYS A 72 -13.48 2.39 6.13
C CYS A 72 -14.33 3.66 6.20
N PRO A 73 -15.19 3.85 7.23
CA PRO A 73 -16.16 4.96 7.24
C PRO A 73 -15.49 6.33 7.42
N THR A 74 -14.25 6.36 7.92
CA THR A 74 -13.50 7.60 8.18
C THR A 74 -12.31 7.79 7.23
N ASN A 75 -12.16 6.92 6.22
CA ASN A 75 -11.01 6.94 5.30
C ASN A 75 -9.66 6.96 6.03
N ALA A 76 -9.56 6.18 7.11
CA ALA A 76 -8.32 6.03 7.87
C ALA A 76 -7.32 5.09 7.18
N LEU A 77 -7.75 4.34 6.18
CA LEU A 77 -6.90 3.49 5.35
C LEU A 77 -6.95 4.03 3.92
N SER A 78 -5.81 4.04 3.24
CA SER A 78 -5.70 4.48 1.84
C SER A 78 -4.61 3.70 1.14
N PHE A 79 -4.71 3.58 -0.18
CA PHE A 79 -3.64 2.96 -0.98
C PHE A 79 -2.56 3.98 -1.32
N THR A 80 -1.32 3.50 -1.31
CA THR A 80 -0.17 4.19 -1.90
C THR A 80 0.16 3.61 -3.28
N LYS A 81 1.11 4.21 -3.99
CA LYS A 81 1.66 3.68 -5.24
C LYS A 81 2.88 2.78 -5.03
N VAL A 82 3.30 2.57 -3.78
CA VAL A 82 4.46 1.75 -3.43
C VAL A 82 4.10 0.27 -3.57
N HIS A 83 4.91 -0.49 -4.30
CA HIS A 83 4.65 -1.90 -4.63
C HIS A 83 5.89 -2.79 -4.63
N ASP A 84 7.06 -2.16 -4.48
CA ASP A 84 8.41 -2.68 -4.65
C ASP A 84 9.12 -2.89 -3.31
N ILE A 85 8.35 -3.05 -2.23
CA ILE A 85 8.90 -3.40 -0.91
C ILE A 85 9.16 -4.90 -0.86
N ALA A 86 10.41 -5.25 -0.59
CA ALA A 86 10.83 -6.60 -0.30
C ALA A 86 11.23 -6.73 1.17
N TYR A 87 10.96 -7.88 1.75
CA TYR A 87 11.37 -8.25 3.10
C TYR A 87 12.29 -9.47 3.03
N GLU A 88 13.27 -9.55 3.92
CA GLU A 88 14.18 -10.70 3.97
C GLU A 88 13.55 -11.86 4.76
N LYS A 89 12.72 -11.53 5.74
CA LYS A 89 12.10 -12.50 6.65
C LYS A 89 10.58 -12.41 6.60
N LEU A 90 9.95 -13.56 6.78
CA LEU A 90 8.50 -13.68 6.75
C LEU A 90 7.86 -12.82 7.86
N GLU A 91 8.45 -12.82 9.06
CA GLU A 91 7.95 -12.11 10.23
C GLU A 91 7.88 -10.59 10.03
N GLU A 92 8.74 -10.04 9.17
CA GLU A 92 8.79 -8.61 8.87
C GLU A 92 7.58 -8.15 8.02
N MET A 93 6.92 -9.08 7.33
CA MET A 93 5.67 -8.83 6.60
C MET A 93 4.44 -8.73 7.52
N ILE A 94 4.60 -9.01 8.82
CA ILE A 94 3.54 -8.84 9.82
C ILE A 94 3.72 -7.47 10.45
N ILE A 95 2.90 -6.52 10.03
CA ILE A 95 2.99 -5.12 10.43
C ILE A 95 2.05 -4.86 11.61
N PRO A 96 2.60 -4.64 12.82
CA PRO A 96 1.78 -4.26 13.97
C PRO A 96 1.27 -2.82 13.79
N PRO A 97 0.22 -2.42 14.53
CA PRO A 97 -0.38 -1.09 14.37
C PRO A 97 0.61 0.08 14.50
N GLU A 98 1.62 -0.05 15.35
CA GLU A 98 2.63 1.00 15.59
C GLU A 98 3.49 1.26 14.35
N LYS A 99 3.85 0.20 13.61
CA LYS A 99 4.60 0.34 12.35
C LYS A 99 3.69 0.69 11.19
N PHE A 100 2.41 0.38 11.28
CA PHE A 100 1.47 0.59 10.18
C PHE A 100 1.23 2.08 9.86
N THR A 101 1.53 2.97 10.81
CA THR A 101 1.45 4.43 10.61
C THR A 101 2.64 5.02 9.87
N GLU A 102 3.71 4.26 9.70
CA GLU A 102 4.89 4.72 8.97
C GLU A 102 4.54 4.86 7.48
N ASP A 103 5.14 5.87 6.84
CA ASP A 103 4.96 6.07 5.41
C ASP A 103 5.79 5.04 4.63
N TRP A 104 5.14 4.37 3.68
CA TRP A 104 5.80 3.49 2.75
C TRP A 104 6.63 4.30 1.77
N VAL A 105 7.90 3.93 1.59
CA VAL A 105 8.80 4.57 0.63
C VAL A 105 9.24 3.51 -0.37
N SER A 106 9.01 3.76 -1.65
CA SER A 106 9.54 2.92 -2.74
C SER A 106 11.07 3.07 -2.78
N PRO A 107 11.84 1.97 -2.83
CA PRO A 107 13.28 2.00 -3.08
C PRO A 107 13.65 2.81 -4.31
N ALA A 108 12.94 2.61 -5.44
CA ALA A 108 13.22 3.33 -6.67
C ALA A 108 12.96 4.85 -6.53
N GLU A 109 11.87 5.24 -5.86
CA GLU A 109 11.62 6.67 -5.59
C GLU A 109 12.66 7.29 -4.65
N LYS A 110 13.15 6.52 -3.67
CA LYS A 110 14.22 6.96 -2.76
C LYS A 110 15.54 7.20 -3.48
N GLU A 111 15.82 6.43 -4.53
CA GLU A 111 17.01 6.57 -5.38
C GLU A 111 16.84 7.65 -6.48
N GLY A 112 15.68 8.31 -6.55
CA GLY A 112 15.43 9.42 -7.47
C GLY A 112 15.09 8.97 -8.89
N ALA A 113 14.42 7.82 -9.04
CA ALA A 113 14.02 7.28 -10.34
C ALA A 113 13.20 8.25 -11.18
N LYS A 114 13.47 8.28 -12.49
CA LYS A 114 12.73 9.09 -13.47
C LYS A 114 11.38 8.44 -13.75
N LYS A 115 10.29 9.22 -13.63
CA LYS A 115 8.93 8.74 -13.91
C LYS A 115 8.66 8.80 -15.41
N LEU A 116 8.19 7.69 -15.97
CA LEU A 116 7.78 7.54 -17.35
C LEU A 116 6.26 7.39 -17.42
N LYS A 117 5.61 8.13 -18.30
CA LYS A 117 4.19 7.98 -18.62
C LYS A 117 4.03 7.07 -19.84
N VAL A 118 3.05 6.19 -19.81
CA VAL A 118 2.66 5.38 -20.96
C VAL A 118 1.67 6.19 -21.81
N GLU A 119 2.01 6.43 -23.07
CA GLU A 119 1.14 7.08 -24.05
C GLU A 119 0.88 6.15 -25.23
N PHE A 120 -0.35 6.17 -25.74
CA PHE A 120 -0.73 5.39 -26.91
C PHE A 120 -0.55 6.24 -28.16
N ASP A 121 0.32 5.79 -29.06
CA ASP A 121 0.58 6.37 -30.36
C ASP A 121 0.00 5.43 -31.43
N GLU A 122 -0.88 5.93 -32.30
CA GLU A 122 -1.64 5.07 -33.23
C GLU A 122 -0.75 4.33 -34.25
N GLU A 123 0.41 4.89 -34.60
CA GLU A 123 1.32 4.31 -35.58
C GLU A 123 2.33 3.34 -34.95
N ARG A 124 2.81 3.63 -33.74
CA ARG A 124 3.90 2.87 -33.09
C ARG A 124 3.48 2.16 -31.80
N GLY A 125 2.20 2.22 -31.44
CA GLY A 125 1.63 1.59 -30.24
C GLY A 125 2.00 2.31 -28.94
N LEU A 126 2.11 1.56 -27.85
CA LEU A 126 2.44 2.13 -26.54
C LEU A 126 3.89 2.65 -26.51
N ARG A 127 4.07 3.87 -26.02
CA ARG A 127 5.36 4.52 -25.82
C ARG A 127 5.53 4.98 -24.38
N HIS A 128 6.76 4.95 -23.90
CA HIS A 128 7.16 5.56 -22.65
C HIS A 128 7.74 6.94 -22.92
N VAL A 129 7.12 7.97 -22.34
CA VAL A 129 7.61 9.35 -22.39
C VAL A 129 7.99 9.80 -20.99
N PRO A 130 9.07 10.57 -20.80
CA PRO A 130 9.36 11.18 -19.50
C PRO A 130 8.16 12.02 -19.02
N LYS A 131 7.79 11.83 -17.76
CA LYS A 131 6.73 12.60 -17.10
C LYS A 131 7.28 13.90 -16.52
#